data_AF-A0A9E3U323-F1
#
_entry.id   AF-A0A9E3U323-F1
#
_cell.length_a   1.000
_cell.length_b   1.000
_cell.length_c   1.000
_cell.angle_alpha   90.00
_cell.angle_beta   90.00
_cell.angle_gamma   90.00
#
_symmetry.space_group_name_H-M   'P 1'
#
loop_
_entity.id
_entity.type
_entity.pdbx_description
1 polymer ?
#
loop_
_entity_poly.entity_id
_entity_poly.type
_entity_poly.pdbx_seq_one_letter_code
_entity_poly.pdbx_strand_id
1 'polypeptide(L)'
;MKWANVKLIWLRELRDQLRDRRTLFTVAVLPVLLYPLMGMVLLKVMPFSQQQPVRIWLIGSERLPESPPLLVRPTPTAERQFAGFDDEQVDATQRLEFAPPQSPADATAEAEAAIEAGLYDAVVYFPPDFSDDLADFQQAFKHPGGRRAPIAVNVPSPHIYFDTSRDKSRVARDRVEEALRRWREEIVRETFRASNIPVVITHPFDVHTSDLAELATRRALIWS
;
A
#
# COMPACT_ATOMS: atom_id res chain seq x y z
N MET A 1 28.48 -63.09 -8.46
CA MET A 1 29.50 -62.09 -8.02
C MET A 1 29.74 -62.26 -6.53
N LYS A 2 31.00 -62.27 -6.07
CA LYS A 2 31.32 -62.45 -4.65
C LYS A 2 31.16 -61.12 -3.89
N TRP A 3 29.97 -60.87 -3.36
CA TRP A 3 29.59 -59.65 -2.62
C TRP A 3 30.52 -59.30 -1.44
N ALA A 4 31.13 -60.31 -0.81
CA ALA A 4 32.10 -60.11 0.27
C ALA A 4 33.33 -59.31 -0.16
N ASN A 5 33.84 -59.54 -1.38
CA ASN A 5 35.00 -58.83 -1.91
C ASN A 5 34.67 -57.37 -2.23
N VAL A 6 33.49 -57.13 -2.80
CA VAL A 6 32.99 -55.78 -3.11
C VAL A 6 32.87 -54.96 -1.83
N LYS A 7 32.33 -55.56 -0.75
CA LYS A 7 32.21 -54.90 0.55
C LYS A 7 33.56 -54.52 1.16
N LEU A 8 34.57 -55.38 1.04
CA LEU A 8 35.93 -55.11 1.53
C LEU A 8 36.60 -53.96 0.78
N ILE A 9 36.46 -53.93 -0.54
CA ILE A 9 36.99 -52.85 -1.38
C ILE A 9 36.28 -51.53 -1.04
N TRP A 10 34.95 -51.54 -0.92
CA TRP A 10 34.16 -50.36 -0.58
C TRP A 10 34.53 -49.77 0.80
N LEU A 11 34.69 -50.62 1.83
CA LEU A 11 35.08 -50.17 3.17
C LEU A 11 36.51 -49.63 3.24
N ARG A 12 37.41 -50.10 2.37
CA ARG A 12 38.75 -49.56 2.25
C ARG A 12 38.70 -48.18 1.57
N GLU A 13 38.01 -48.09 0.44
CA GLU A 13 37.89 -46.85 -0.34
C GLU A 13 37.18 -45.74 0.45
N LEU A 14 36.10 -46.08 1.16
CA LEU A 14 35.39 -45.13 2.02
C LEU A 14 36.31 -44.62 3.14
N ARG A 15 37.16 -45.48 3.71
CA ARG A 15 38.12 -45.08 4.74
C ARG A 15 39.24 -44.21 4.18
N ASP A 16 39.70 -44.50 2.97
CA ASP A 16 40.68 -43.64 2.29
C ASP A 16 40.09 -42.26 1.97
N GLN A 17 38.84 -42.19 1.49
CA GLN A 17 38.14 -40.92 1.29
C GLN A 17 37.87 -40.18 2.62
N LEU A 18 37.57 -40.90 3.71
CA LEU A 18 37.41 -40.31 5.03
C LEU A 18 38.72 -39.71 5.58
N ARG A 19 39.88 -40.18 5.09
CA ARG A 19 41.20 -39.69 5.51
C ARG A 19 41.62 -38.44 4.73
N ASP A 20 41.07 -38.23 3.54
CA ASP A 20 41.27 -37.01 2.77
C ASP A 20 40.36 -35.90 3.28
N ARG A 21 40.88 -35.15 4.25
CA ARG A 21 40.22 -33.96 4.83
C ARG A 21 39.81 -32.91 3.80
N ARG A 22 40.50 -32.81 2.65
CA ARG A 22 40.23 -31.78 1.63
C ARG A 22 38.98 -32.11 0.83
N THR A 23 38.85 -33.38 0.47
CA THR A 23 37.68 -33.91 -0.23
C THR A 23 36.47 -33.94 0.71
N LEU A 24 36.65 -34.43 1.94
CA LEU A 24 35.59 -34.49 2.95
C LEU A 24 35.06 -33.11 3.34
N PHE A 25 35.96 -32.12 3.45
CA PHE A 25 35.57 -30.73 3.69
C PHE A 25 34.70 -30.19 2.55
N THR A 26 35.09 -30.42 1.29
CA THR A 26 34.36 -29.85 0.13
C THR A 26 33.02 -30.54 -0.11
N VAL A 27 32.94 -31.86 0.07
CA VAL A 27 31.75 -32.65 -0.24
C VAL A 27 30.73 -32.63 0.90
N ALA A 28 31.18 -32.61 2.17
CA ALA A 28 30.29 -32.68 3.33
C ALA A 28 30.24 -31.38 4.13
N VAL A 29 31.39 -30.80 4.51
CA VAL A 29 31.42 -29.65 5.43
C VAL A 29 30.98 -28.36 4.75
N LEU A 30 31.49 -28.09 3.54
CA LEU A 30 31.21 -26.87 2.79
C LEU A 30 29.70 -26.72 2.50
N PRO A 31 28.97 -27.72 1.97
CA PRO A 31 27.53 -27.56 1.70
C PRO A 31 26.72 -27.43 2.99
N VAL A 32 27.08 -28.20 4.03
CA VAL A 32 26.43 -28.14 5.36
C VAL A 32 26.60 -26.78 6.01
N LEU A 33 27.66 -26.03 5.70
CA LEU A 33 27.89 -24.69 6.25
C LEU A 33 27.36 -23.60 5.31
N LEU A 34 27.62 -23.71 4.02
CA LEU A 34 27.29 -22.71 2.99
C LEU A 34 25.79 -22.64 2.72
N TYR A 35 25.08 -23.76 2.58
CA TYR A 35 23.65 -23.77 2.26
C TYR A 35 22.77 -23.17 3.37
N PRO A 36 22.93 -23.53 4.67
CA PRO A 36 22.15 -22.86 5.71
C PRO A 36 22.56 -21.41 5.89
N LEU A 37 23.85 -21.06 5.71
CA LEU A 37 24.27 -19.66 5.72
C LEU A 37 23.58 -18.86 4.61
N MET A 38 23.54 -19.40 3.39
CA MET A 38 22.92 -18.75 2.26
C MET A 38 21.39 -18.70 2.39
N GLY A 39 20.78 -19.75 2.94
CA GLY A 39 19.37 -19.74 3.35
C GLY A 39 19.09 -18.65 4.40
N MET A 40 19.96 -18.47 5.39
CA MET A 40 19.81 -17.43 6.41
C MET A 40 19.94 -16.02 5.82
N VAL A 41 20.81 -15.83 4.83
CA VAL A 41 20.92 -14.56 4.08
C VAL A 41 19.64 -14.32 3.28
N LEU A 42 19.14 -15.32 2.54
CA LEU A 42 17.89 -15.20 1.77
C LEU A 42 16.70 -14.89 2.67
N LEU A 43 16.59 -15.56 3.83
CA LEU A 43 15.51 -15.32 4.82
C LEU A 43 15.63 -13.95 5.52
N LYS A 44 16.82 -13.34 5.58
CA LYS A 44 17.02 -11.97 6.09
C LYS A 44 16.77 -10.88 5.03
N VAL A 45 17.04 -11.18 3.76
CA VAL A 45 16.86 -10.25 2.64
C VAL A 45 15.42 -10.23 2.14
N MET A 46 14.67 -11.33 2.30
CA MET A 46 13.24 -11.29 2.10
C MET A 46 12.69 -10.33 3.15
N PRO A 47 12.20 -9.13 2.75
CA PRO A 47 11.66 -8.21 3.72
C PRO A 47 10.50 -8.97 4.33
N PHE A 48 10.65 -9.30 5.61
CA PHE A 48 9.52 -9.64 6.43
C PHE A 48 8.59 -8.44 6.24
N SER A 49 7.54 -8.62 5.44
CA SER A 49 6.42 -7.70 5.32
C SER A 49 5.68 -7.73 6.66
N GLN A 50 6.40 -7.42 7.73
CA GLN A 50 5.91 -7.10 9.04
C GLN A 50 5.52 -5.64 8.96
N GLN A 51 4.45 -5.42 8.21
CA GLN A 51 3.75 -4.16 8.15
C GLN A 51 3.36 -3.82 9.60
N GLN A 52 4.14 -2.95 10.23
CA GLN A 52 3.88 -2.57 11.62
C GLN A 52 2.52 -1.87 11.66
N PRO A 53 1.69 -2.15 12.70
CA PRO A 53 0.40 -1.50 12.83
C PRO A 53 0.62 0.02 12.90
N VAL A 54 0.04 0.75 11.95
CA VAL A 54 0.03 2.22 11.96
C VAL A 54 -1.24 2.71 12.62
N ARG A 55 -1.12 3.69 13.51
CA ARG A 55 -2.25 4.32 14.18
C ARG A 55 -2.60 5.59 13.44
N ILE A 56 -3.81 5.64 12.89
CA ILE A 56 -4.30 6.79 12.14
C ILE A 56 -5.49 7.37 12.91
N TRP A 57 -5.39 8.65 13.24
CA TRP A 57 -6.46 9.38 13.90
C TRP A 57 -7.29 10.14 12.85
N LEU A 58 -8.60 9.99 12.90
CA LEU A 58 -9.55 10.62 11.99
C LEU A 58 -10.40 11.63 12.76
N ILE A 59 -10.31 12.90 12.37
CA ILE A 59 -11.06 14.03 12.96
C ILE A 59 -12.10 14.52 11.94
N GLY A 60 -13.37 14.62 12.32
CA GLY A 60 -14.44 15.08 11.42
C GLY A 60 -15.03 14.00 10.51
N SER A 61 -14.63 12.74 10.71
CA SER A 61 -15.07 11.59 9.89
C SER A 61 -16.56 11.28 9.96
N GLU A 62 -17.22 11.74 11.02
CA GLU A 62 -18.62 11.53 11.35
C GLU A 62 -19.58 12.35 10.48
N ARG A 63 -19.08 13.39 9.81
CA ARG A 63 -19.87 14.19 8.86
C ARG A 63 -19.78 13.67 7.43
N LEU A 64 -18.87 12.73 7.16
CA LEU A 64 -18.64 12.19 5.83
C LEU A 64 -19.90 11.55 5.25
N PRO A 65 -20.09 11.60 3.91
CA PRO A 65 -21.25 10.99 3.27
C PRO A 65 -21.26 9.48 3.46
N GLU A 66 -22.46 8.91 3.61
CA GLU A 66 -22.65 7.46 3.72
C GLU A 66 -22.40 6.71 2.39
N SER A 67 -22.52 7.40 1.26
CA SER A 67 -22.29 6.83 -0.07
C SER A 67 -21.60 7.85 -1.00
N PRO A 68 -20.46 7.48 -1.61
CA PRO A 68 -19.71 6.24 -1.39
C PRO A 68 -18.98 6.26 -0.03
N PRO A 69 -18.92 5.14 0.72
CA PRO A 69 -18.29 5.11 2.03
C PRO A 69 -16.76 5.16 1.92
N LEU A 70 -16.12 6.09 2.64
CA LEU A 70 -14.64 6.07 2.83
C LEU A 70 -14.23 4.95 3.78
N LEU A 71 -15.07 4.68 4.77
CA LEU A 71 -14.82 3.74 5.85
C LEU A 71 -15.84 2.60 5.78
N VAL A 72 -15.35 1.38 5.80
CA VAL A 72 -16.17 0.17 5.80
C VAL A 72 -15.92 -0.63 7.06
N ARG A 73 -16.93 -1.41 7.43
CA ARG A 73 -16.82 -2.39 8.50
C ARG A 73 -17.03 -3.77 7.89
N PRO A 74 -15.97 -4.56 7.65
CA PRO A 74 -16.07 -5.80 6.88
C PRO A 74 -16.91 -6.87 7.60
N THR A 75 -16.81 -6.91 8.93
CA THR A 75 -17.66 -7.76 9.79
C THR A 75 -18.19 -6.97 10.99
N PRO A 76 -19.34 -7.35 11.60
CA PRO A 76 -19.90 -6.65 12.76
C PRO A 76 -18.94 -6.53 13.95
N THR A 77 -17.99 -7.45 14.06
CA THR A 77 -17.00 -7.52 15.14
C THR A 77 -15.68 -6.82 14.77
N ALA A 78 -15.40 -6.60 13.49
CA ALA A 78 -14.17 -5.94 13.05
C ALA A 78 -14.13 -4.45 13.42
N GLU A 79 -12.91 -3.92 13.51
CA GLU A 79 -12.66 -2.47 13.55
C GLU A 79 -13.03 -1.85 12.18
N ARG A 80 -13.24 -0.52 12.15
CA ARG A 80 -13.48 0.18 10.87
C ARG A 80 -12.17 0.24 10.09
N GLN A 81 -12.24 0.10 8.77
CA GLN A 81 -11.10 0.20 7.86
C GLN A 81 -11.44 1.08 6.66
N PHE A 82 -10.43 1.50 5.89
CA PHE A 82 -10.67 2.19 4.62
C PHE A 82 -11.29 1.27 3.57
N ALA A 83 -12.23 1.79 2.77
CA ALA A 83 -12.88 1.05 1.71
C ALA A 83 -11.89 0.60 0.61
N GLY A 84 -12.07 -0.61 0.08
CA GLY A 84 -11.28 -1.14 -1.03
C GLY A 84 -9.86 -1.60 -0.66
N PHE A 85 -9.52 -1.65 0.62
CA PHE A 85 -8.40 -2.45 1.12
C PHE A 85 -8.88 -3.88 1.36
N ASP A 86 -9.30 -4.55 0.29
CA ASP A 86 -9.58 -5.98 0.29
C ASP A 86 -8.25 -6.71 0.16
N ASP A 87 -7.58 -6.97 1.28
CA ASP A 87 -6.60 -8.03 1.30
C ASP A 87 -6.38 -8.57 2.71
N GLU A 88 -6.30 -9.89 2.79
CA GLU A 88 -5.96 -10.73 3.95
C GLU A 88 -4.66 -10.29 4.67
N GLN A 89 -3.91 -9.35 4.07
CA GLN A 89 -2.70 -8.72 4.60
C GLN A 89 -2.90 -7.35 5.26
N VAL A 90 -3.98 -6.61 4.97
CA VAL A 90 -4.15 -5.22 5.44
C VAL A 90 -4.87 -5.14 6.79
N ASP A 91 -5.78 -6.08 7.05
CA ASP A 91 -6.70 -6.09 8.20
C ASP A 91 -5.97 -6.11 9.57
N ALA A 92 -4.72 -6.58 9.62
CA ALA A 92 -3.92 -6.63 10.86
C ALA A 92 -2.99 -5.41 11.07
N THR A 93 -2.94 -4.45 10.13
CA THR A 93 -1.82 -3.49 10.04
C THR A 93 -2.23 -2.03 10.10
N GLN A 94 -3.52 -1.72 10.19
CA GLN A 94 -4.02 -0.35 10.34
C GLN A 94 -4.98 -0.30 11.53
N ARG A 95 -4.75 0.63 12.44
CA ARG A 95 -5.65 0.91 13.57
C ARG A 95 -6.20 2.31 13.39
N LEU A 96 -7.50 2.40 13.09
CA LEU A 96 -8.20 3.66 12.93
C LEU A 96 -8.81 4.07 14.27
N GLU A 97 -8.46 5.26 14.74
CA GLU A 97 -9.05 5.87 15.92
C GLU A 97 -9.83 7.11 15.50
N PHE A 98 -10.97 7.35 16.14
CA PHE A 98 -11.89 8.42 15.77
C PHE A 98 -11.93 9.46 16.86
N ALA A 99 -11.82 10.73 16.48
CA ALA A 99 -12.04 11.82 17.41
C ALA A 99 -13.49 11.82 17.92
N PRO A 100 -13.74 12.31 19.15
CA PRO A 100 -15.09 12.65 19.57
C PRO A 100 -15.72 13.67 18.60
N PRO A 101 -17.05 13.67 18.43
CA PRO A 101 -17.76 14.54 17.48
C PRO A 101 -17.66 16.05 17.75
N GLN A 102 -17.01 16.45 18.85
CA GLN A 102 -16.68 17.84 19.13
C GLN A 102 -15.42 18.18 18.34
N SER A 103 -15.58 18.93 17.25
CA SER A 103 -14.44 19.46 16.49
C SER A 103 -13.60 20.29 17.45
N PRO A 104 -12.32 19.95 17.69
CA PRO A 104 -11.48 20.75 18.54
C PRO A 104 -11.38 22.17 17.99
N ALA A 105 -11.42 23.16 18.88
CA ALA A 105 -11.30 24.57 18.51
C ALA A 105 -9.96 24.88 17.80
N ASP A 106 -8.96 24.00 17.97
CA ASP A 106 -7.67 24.02 17.30
C ASP A 106 -7.25 22.59 16.90
N ALA A 107 -7.88 22.06 15.85
CA ALA A 107 -7.59 20.72 15.34
C ALA A 107 -6.14 20.54 14.88
N THR A 108 -5.50 21.63 14.46
CA THR A 108 -4.11 21.65 14.04
C THR A 108 -3.17 21.43 15.23
N ALA A 109 -3.32 22.23 16.29
CA ALA A 109 -2.48 22.10 17.48
C ALA A 109 -2.64 20.73 18.16
N GLU A 110 -3.85 20.18 18.19
CA GLU A 110 -4.08 18.82 18.72
C GLU A 110 -3.45 17.74 17.84
N ALA A 111 -3.53 17.86 16.52
CA ALA A 111 -2.91 16.92 15.59
C ALA A 111 -1.38 16.94 15.73
N GLU A 112 -0.77 18.13 15.80
CA GLU A 112 0.67 18.31 16.02
C GLU A 112 1.10 17.67 17.35
N ALA A 113 0.43 18.02 18.45
CA ALA A 113 0.73 17.48 19.77
C ALA A 113 0.62 15.95 19.82
N ALA A 114 -0.36 15.37 19.13
CA ALA A 114 -0.57 13.92 19.12
C ALA A 114 0.51 13.16 18.29
N ILE A 115 1.04 13.79 17.23
CA ILE A 115 2.15 13.25 16.43
C ILE A 115 3.47 13.39 17.19
N GLU A 116 3.72 14.54 17.81
CA GLU A 116 4.92 14.80 18.62
C GLU A 116 4.98 13.86 19.84
N ALA A 117 3.85 13.62 20.50
CA ALA A 117 3.73 12.67 21.60
C ALA A 117 3.87 11.20 21.15
N GLY A 118 3.92 10.92 19.84
CA GLY A 118 4.03 9.56 19.30
C GLY A 118 2.80 8.69 19.54
N LEU A 119 1.64 9.29 19.80
CA LEU A 119 0.37 8.58 20.01
C LEU A 119 -0.21 8.07 18.69
N TYR A 120 -0.01 8.84 17.62
CA TYR A 120 -0.43 8.46 16.27
C TYR A 120 0.73 8.57 15.28
N ASP A 121 0.57 7.89 14.15
CA ASP A 121 1.50 7.92 13.04
C ASP A 121 1.00 8.86 11.93
N ALA A 122 -0.32 9.08 11.80
CA ALA A 122 -0.88 10.16 10.99
C ALA A 122 -2.20 10.65 11.57
N VAL A 123 -2.54 11.91 11.31
CA VAL A 123 -3.83 12.51 11.67
C VAL A 123 -4.47 13.07 10.40
N VAL A 124 -5.73 12.71 10.15
CA VAL A 124 -6.51 13.22 9.02
C VAL A 124 -7.61 14.11 9.57
N TYR A 125 -7.60 15.37 9.16
CA TYR A 125 -8.60 16.36 9.53
C TYR A 125 -9.52 16.65 8.36
N PHE A 126 -10.81 16.43 8.57
CA PHE A 126 -11.89 16.85 7.69
C PHE A 126 -12.51 18.14 8.25
N PRO A 127 -12.37 19.29 7.54
CA PRO A 127 -13.00 20.54 7.92
C PRO A 127 -14.53 20.41 8.11
N PRO A 128 -15.17 21.24 8.96
CA PRO A 128 -16.61 21.14 9.23
C PRO A 128 -17.48 21.39 7.99
N ASP A 129 -17.01 22.26 7.08
CA ASP A 129 -17.61 22.62 5.80
C ASP A 129 -17.36 21.58 4.69
N PHE A 130 -16.45 20.63 4.92
CA PHE A 130 -16.04 19.64 3.92
C PHE A 130 -17.21 18.86 3.29
N SER A 131 -18.18 18.47 4.12
CA SER A 131 -19.30 17.64 3.67
C SER A 131 -20.36 18.45 2.94
N ASP A 132 -20.54 19.71 3.34
CA ASP A 132 -21.43 20.67 2.68
C ASP A 132 -20.86 21.05 1.30
N ASP A 133 -19.57 21.38 1.23
CA ASP A 133 -18.85 21.65 -0.03
C ASP A 133 -18.94 20.47 -1.01
N LEU A 134 -18.79 19.24 -0.49
CA LEU A 134 -18.91 18.04 -1.30
C LEU A 134 -20.34 17.82 -1.80
N ALA A 135 -21.35 18.09 -0.98
CA ALA A 135 -22.75 17.99 -1.37
C ALA A 135 -23.11 19.04 -2.43
N ASP A 136 -22.64 20.27 -2.28
CA ASP A 136 -22.80 21.36 -3.24
C ASP A 136 -22.14 21.03 -4.59
N PHE A 137 -20.93 20.44 -4.56
CA PHE A 137 -20.25 19.91 -5.75
C PHE A 137 -21.14 18.87 -6.46
N GLN A 138 -21.65 17.87 -5.74
CA GLN A 138 -22.49 16.83 -6.34
C GLN A 138 -23.80 17.37 -6.91
N GLN A 139 -24.43 18.35 -6.24
CA GLN A 139 -25.65 18.98 -6.72
C GLN A 139 -25.45 19.81 -8.00
N ALA A 140 -24.29 20.46 -8.15
CA ALA A 140 -23.98 21.23 -9.35
C ALA A 140 -24.00 20.37 -10.63
N PHE A 141 -23.61 19.09 -10.54
CA PHE A 141 -23.59 18.17 -11.69
C PHE A 141 -24.93 17.49 -11.99
N LYS A 142 -25.87 17.45 -11.04
CA LYS A 142 -27.22 16.85 -11.25
C LYS A 142 -28.11 17.66 -12.19
N HIS A 143 -27.86 18.96 -12.38
CA HIS A 143 -28.68 19.86 -13.22
C HIS A 143 -27.84 20.66 -14.24
N PRO A 144 -27.36 20.03 -15.33
CA PRO A 144 -26.46 20.68 -16.29
C PRO A 144 -27.09 21.76 -17.20
N GLY A 145 -28.42 21.99 -17.12
CA GLY A 145 -29.15 22.87 -18.04
C GLY A 145 -29.46 24.29 -17.54
N GLY A 146 -29.12 24.62 -16.29
CA GLY A 146 -29.36 25.96 -15.74
C GLY A 146 -28.22 26.90 -16.08
N ARG A 147 -28.52 28.06 -16.68
CA ARG A 147 -27.57 29.17 -16.91
C ARG A 147 -27.11 29.74 -15.56
N ARG A 148 -26.21 29.03 -14.87
CA ARG A 148 -25.57 29.48 -13.63
C ARG A 148 -24.21 30.07 -13.97
N ALA A 149 -23.91 31.20 -13.32
CA ALA A 149 -22.59 31.82 -13.30
C ALA A 149 -21.53 30.77 -12.93
N PRO A 150 -20.25 30.94 -13.34
CA PRO A 150 -19.17 30.05 -12.92
C PRO A 150 -19.20 29.97 -11.39
N ILE A 151 -19.70 28.85 -10.87
CA ILE A 151 -19.70 28.59 -9.44
C ILE A 151 -18.21 28.47 -9.13
N ALA A 152 -17.69 29.36 -8.29
CA ALA A 152 -16.44 29.10 -7.60
C ALA A 152 -16.75 27.92 -6.66
N VAL A 153 -16.73 26.70 -7.20
CA VAL A 153 -17.01 25.50 -6.44
C VAL A 153 -15.84 25.36 -5.48
N ASN A 154 -16.10 25.53 -4.19
CA ASN A 154 -15.08 25.29 -3.18
C ASN A 154 -14.70 23.80 -3.24
N VAL A 155 -13.41 23.51 -3.40
CA VAL A 155 -12.95 22.13 -3.49
C VAL A 155 -12.64 21.64 -2.08
N PRO A 156 -13.40 20.68 -1.54
CA PRO A 156 -13.20 20.22 -0.18
C PRO A 156 -11.82 19.59 -0.05
N SER A 157 -11.03 20.09 0.92
CA SER A 157 -9.60 19.76 1.06
C SER A 157 -9.32 19.17 2.46
N PRO A 158 -9.15 17.84 2.59
CA PRO A 158 -8.78 17.23 3.85
C PRO A 158 -7.29 17.48 4.13
N HIS A 159 -6.92 17.64 5.40
CA HIS A 159 -5.54 17.87 5.82
C HIS A 159 -4.95 16.61 6.43
N ILE A 160 -3.73 16.23 6.02
CA ILE A 160 -3.01 15.09 6.57
C ILE A 160 -1.80 15.63 7.33
N TYR A 161 -1.78 15.43 8.64
CA TYR A 161 -0.63 15.71 9.49
C TYR A 161 0.20 14.44 9.66
N PHE A 162 1.50 14.54 9.43
CA PHE A 162 2.45 13.44 9.52
C PHE A 162 3.87 13.99 9.77
N ASP A 163 4.75 13.15 10.28
CA ASP A 163 6.17 13.44 10.53
C ASP A 163 7.07 12.68 9.54
N THR A 164 7.68 13.40 8.60
CA THR A 164 8.59 12.83 7.59
C THR A 164 9.79 12.08 8.18
N SER A 165 10.23 12.44 9.39
CA SER A 165 11.39 11.82 10.04
C SER A 165 11.10 10.41 10.56
N ARG A 166 9.82 10.05 10.73
CA ARG A 166 9.38 8.76 11.27
C ARG A 166 8.89 7.83 10.16
N ASP A 167 9.54 6.68 10.02
CA ASP A 167 9.18 5.68 9.00
C ASP A 167 7.71 5.27 9.05
N LYS A 168 7.17 5.00 10.26
CA LYS A 168 5.76 4.67 10.45
C LYS A 168 4.81 5.76 9.97
N SER A 169 5.20 7.02 10.15
CA SER A 169 4.38 8.16 9.78
C SER A 169 4.35 8.37 8.26
N ARG A 170 5.48 8.13 7.57
CA ARG A 170 5.50 8.07 6.10
C ARG A 170 4.61 6.96 5.56
N VAL A 171 4.70 5.76 6.13
CA VAL A 171 3.82 4.63 5.74
C VAL A 171 2.35 4.95 6.00
N ALA A 172 2.04 5.60 7.12
CA ALA A 172 0.67 6.02 7.46
C ALA A 172 0.15 7.05 6.46
N ARG A 173 0.94 8.07 6.09
CA ARG A 173 0.59 9.04 5.05
C ARG A 173 0.29 8.35 3.73
N ASP A 174 1.20 7.50 3.25
CA ASP A 174 1.04 6.84 1.94
C ASP A 174 -0.26 6.00 1.89
N ARG A 175 -0.61 5.35 3.01
CA ARG A 175 -1.87 4.61 3.15
C ARG A 175 -3.10 5.51 3.12
N VAL A 176 -3.07 6.64 3.84
CA VAL A 176 -4.16 7.62 3.85
C VAL A 176 -4.34 8.25 2.46
N GLU A 177 -3.25 8.66 1.81
CA GLU A 177 -3.30 9.25 0.47
C GLU A 177 -3.92 8.30 -0.54
N GLU A 178 -3.52 7.02 -0.49
CA GLU A 178 -4.09 5.97 -1.33
C GLU A 178 -5.58 5.76 -1.05
N ALA A 179 -6.00 5.74 0.23
CA ALA A 179 -7.40 5.61 0.61
C ALA A 179 -8.25 6.78 0.09
N LEU A 180 -7.78 8.01 0.30
CA LEU A 180 -8.46 9.22 -0.18
C LEU A 180 -8.50 9.31 -1.70
N ARG A 181 -7.43 8.88 -2.38
CA ARG A 181 -7.38 8.81 -3.85
C ARG A 181 -8.45 7.87 -4.39
N ARG A 182 -8.54 6.64 -3.87
CA ARG A 182 -9.56 5.65 -4.27
C ARG A 182 -10.98 6.15 -3.99
N TRP A 183 -11.18 6.73 -2.81
CA TRP A 183 -12.49 7.26 -2.44
C TRP A 183 -12.91 8.43 -3.36
N ARG A 184 -12.00 9.34 -3.68
CA ARG A 184 -12.23 10.41 -4.66
C ARG A 184 -12.62 9.84 -6.03
N GLU A 185 -11.92 8.81 -6.51
CA GLU A 185 -12.26 8.14 -7.77
C GLU A 185 -13.66 7.52 -7.74
N GLU A 186 -14.07 6.94 -6.62
CA GLU A 186 -15.43 6.39 -6.45
C GLU A 186 -16.49 7.49 -6.42
N ILE A 187 -16.28 8.59 -5.69
CA ILE A 187 -17.19 9.75 -5.66
C ILE A 187 -17.42 10.27 -7.08
N VAL A 188 -16.34 10.43 -7.84
CA VAL A 188 -16.41 10.87 -9.23
C VAL A 188 -17.22 9.86 -10.04
N ARG A 189 -16.89 8.57 -9.96
CA ARG A 189 -17.61 7.52 -10.70
C ARG A 189 -19.11 7.51 -10.41
N GLU A 190 -19.50 7.64 -9.14
CA GLU A 190 -20.90 7.66 -8.71
C GLU A 190 -21.63 8.93 -9.19
N THR A 191 -20.98 10.09 -9.06
CA THR A 191 -21.54 11.38 -9.51
C THR A 191 -21.82 11.38 -11.01
N PHE A 192 -20.92 10.80 -11.82
CA PHE A 192 -21.09 10.69 -13.27
C PHE A 192 -22.19 9.71 -13.67
N ARG A 193 -22.28 8.55 -12.99
CA ARG A 193 -23.39 7.60 -13.17
C ARG A 193 -24.74 8.25 -12.89
N ALA A 194 -24.84 9.02 -11.81
CA ALA A 194 -26.07 9.70 -11.40
C ALA A 194 -26.48 10.82 -12.37
N SER A 195 -25.52 11.46 -13.05
CA SER A 195 -25.77 12.62 -13.92
C SER A 195 -25.95 12.25 -15.40
N ASN A 196 -25.89 10.95 -15.75
CA ASN A 196 -25.89 10.44 -17.14
C ASN A 196 -24.82 11.09 -18.04
N ILE A 197 -23.74 11.59 -17.43
CA ILE A 197 -22.59 12.17 -18.12
C ILE A 197 -21.62 11.02 -18.40
N PRO A 198 -21.22 10.77 -19.67
CA PRO A 198 -20.29 9.69 -19.98
C PRO A 198 -18.97 9.86 -19.19
N VAL A 199 -18.58 8.82 -18.45
CA VAL A 199 -17.33 8.80 -17.65
C VAL A 199 -16.09 9.10 -18.50
N VAL A 200 -16.16 8.82 -19.82
CA VAL A 200 -15.14 9.14 -20.85
C VAL A 200 -14.67 10.60 -20.82
N ILE A 201 -15.47 11.56 -20.34
CA ILE A 201 -15.04 12.97 -20.28
C ILE A 201 -13.92 13.19 -19.25
N THR A 202 -13.80 12.33 -18.22
CA THR A 202 -12.71 12.40 -17.23
C THR A 202 -11.41 11.76 -17.72
N HIS A 203 -11.47 10.95 -18.77
CA HIS A 203 -10.33 10.27 -19.38
C HIS A 203 -10.44 10.42 -20.91
N PRO A 204 -10.16 11.62 -21.46
CA PRO A 204 -10.49 11.95 -22.86
C PRO A 204 -9.63 11.21 -23.89
N PHE A 205 -8.59 10.50 -23.45
CA PHE A 205 -7.73 9.70 -24.32
C PHE A 205 -7.14 8.54 -23.55
N ASP A 206 -6.96 7.41 -24.25
CA ASP A 206 -6.13 6.29 -23.80
C ASP A 206 -4.74 6.43 -24.40
N VAL A 207 -3.71 6.19 -23.59
CA VAL A 207 -2.31 6.25 -24.02
C VAL A 207 -1.85 4.86 -24.43
N HIS A 208 -1.63 4.67 -25.73
CA HIS A 208 -0.99 3.49 -26.26
C HIS A 208 0.52 3.73 -26.40
N THR A 209 1.31 3.12 -25.53
CA THR A 209 2.77 3.19 -25.60
C THR A 209 3.27 2.05 -26.50
N SER A 210 3.94 2.40 -27.59
CA SER A 210 4.66 1.44 -28.43
C SER A 210 6.16 1.69 -28.32
N ASP A 211 6.90 0.64 -27.98
CA ASP A 211 8.36 0.71 -27.85
C ASP A 211 9.02 0.67 -29.24
N LEU A 212 9.70 1.76 -29.61
CA LEU A 212 10.40 1.90 -30.89
C LEU A 212 11.88 1.48 -30.82
N ALA A 213 12.38 1.02 -29.68
CA ALA A 213 13.78 0.61 -29.50
C ALA A 213 14.16 -0.65 -30.31
N GLU A 214 13.17 -1.43 -30.77
CA GLU A 214 13.45 -2.63 -31.58
C GLU A 214 13.79 -2.34 -33.05
N LEU A 215 13.49 -1.14 -33.59
CA LEU A 215 13.75 -0.84 -35.01
C LEU A 215 15.14 -0.23 -35.28
N ALA A 216 15.76 0.42 -34.30
CA ALA A 216 17.11 1.00 -34.46
C ALA A 216 18.22 -0.04 -34.25
N THR A 217 18.03 -0.99 -33.32
CA THR A 217 19.08 -1.93 -32.91
C THR A 217 19.37 -3.01 -33.95
N ARG A 218 18.44 -3.32 -34.87
CA ARG A 218 18.69 -4.30 -35.95
C ARG A 218 19.54 -3.78 -37.11
N ARG A 219 19.78 -2.47 -37.23
CA ARG A 219 20.65 -1.91 -38.31
C ARG A 219 22.11 -1.72 -37.90
N ALA A 220 22.43 -1.76 -36.62
CA ALA A 220 23.81 -1.60 -36.13
C ALA A 220 24.62 -2.91 -36.11
N LEU A 221 23.97 -4.07 -36.19
CA LEU A 221 24.62 -5.39 -36.12
C LEU A 221 25.01 -5.98 -37.49
N ILE A 222 24.90 -5.22 -38.58
CA ILE A 222 25.26 -5.67 -39.93
C ILE A 222 26.69 -5.21 -40.33
N TRP A 223 27.36 -4.39 -39.52
CA TRP A 223 28.72 -3.90 -39.79
C TRP A 223 29.70 -4.11 -38.62
N SER A 224 29.72 -5.31 -38.05
CA SER A 224 30.84 -5.79 -37.21
C SER A 224 31.15 -7.23 -37.52
#